data_AF-A0A1L9T6M4-F1
#
_entry.id   AF-A0A1L9T6M4-F1
#
_cell.length_a   1.000
_cell.length_b   1.000
_cell.length_c   1.000
_cell.angle_alpha   90.00
_cell.angle_beta   90.00
_cell.angle_gamma   90.00
#
_symmetry.space_group_name_H-M   'P 1'
#
loop_
_entity.id
_entity.type
_entity.pdbx_description
1 polymer ?
#
loop_
_entity_poly.entity_id
_entity_poly.type
_entity_poly.pdbx_seq_one_letter_code
_entity_poly.pdbx_strand_id
1 'polypeptide(L)'
;MSVSDTEDVYDGISGQLSGGNSDGLLAILVIFISLSCYNVLELVILVLSTFRRWGGLYFWSLLASGVLGVVPYSVGFLLKFFSHVNSTLSVSILTIGWWIMVTGQSFVLYSRLHLVLRDERVLHRVLYMIIANIFFLHVPTTVLTYGSNVIKNDKEVRSPWVEGYNIMEKIQMTGFTIQEVIISVLYVWETVKMLQLGSSRENQRIMRQLVGINVVIVLMDLALLGLEYAS
;
A
#
# COMPACT_ATOMS: atom_id res chain seq x y z
N MET A 1 8.97 -22.64 41.63
CA MET A 1 7.54 -22.38 41.39
C MET A 1 7.35 -20.90 41.71
N SER A 2 7.24 -19.97 40.77
CA SER A 2 6.85 -19.96 39.36
C SER A 2 7.57 -18.79 38.66
N VAL A 3 8.04 -19.01 37.44
CA VAL A 3 8.55 -17.98 36.51
C VAL A 3 7.56 -17.88 35.35
N SER A 4 7.45 -16.65 34.83
CA SER A 4 6.84 -16.17 33.58
C SER A 4 5.35 -16.36 33.36
N ASP A 5 4.67 -15.23 33.08
CA ASP A 5 4.12 -14.99 31.74
C ASP A 5 3.87 -13.48 31.59
N THR A 6 4.85 -12.79 31.00
CA THR A 6 4.62 -11.49 30.36
C THR A 6 3.92 -11.78 29.04
N GLU A 7 2.59 -11.75 29.05
CA GLU A 7 1.81 -11.76 27.82
C GLU A 7 2.14 -10.50 27.01
N ASP A 8 2.82 -10.70 25.88
CA ASP A 8 3.05 -9.68 24.88
C ASP A 8 1.71 -9.23 24.29
N VAL A 9 1.25 -8.05 24.71
CA VAL A 9 -0.01 -7.38 24.32
C VAL A 9 0.00 -6.88 22.85
N TYR A 10 1.05 -7.20 22.09
CA TYR A 10 1.24 -6.74 20.71
C TYR A 10 1.25 -7.91 19.71
N ASP A 11 0.22 -8.75 19.70
CA ASP A 11 -0.02 -9.68 18.58
C ASP A 11 -1.15 -9.12 17.69
N GLY A 12 -0.78 -8.39 16.63
CA GLY A 12 -1.71 -7.84 15.62
C GLY A 12 -2.54 -8.89 14.86
N ILE A 13 -2.37 -10.18 15.20
CA ILE A 13 -2.99 -11.33 14.55
C ILE A 13 -4.29 -11.77 15.25
N SER A 14 -4.48 -11.54 16.55
CA SER A 14 -5.55 -12.21 17.31
C SER A 14 -6.91 -11.50 17.33
N GLY A 15 -7.04 -10.26 16.82
CA GLY A 15 -8.36 -9.64 16.53
C GLY A 15 -9.31 -9.45 17.72
N GLN A 16 -8.86 -9.71 18.95
CA GLN A 16 -9.62 -9.40 20.17
C GLN A 16 -8.86 -8.39 21.01
N LEU A 17 -9.24 -7.13 20.87
CA LEU A 17 -8.89 -6.09 21.84
C LEU A 17 -9.84 -6.25 23.04
N SER A 18 -9.48 -7.10 24.00
CA SER A 18 -10.20 -7.22 25.27
C SER A 18 -9.32 -6.71 26.41
N GLY A 19 -9.54 -5.46 26.81
CA GLY A 19 -8.91 -4.87 28.00
C GLY A 19 -8.98 -3.35 27.96
N GLY A 20 -9.53 -2.71 29.00
CA GLY A 20 -10.06 -1.33 29.05
C GLY A 20 -9.23 -0.13 28.57
N ASN A 21 -8.04 -0.31 27.98
CA ASN A 21 -7.35 0.65 27.10
C ASN A 21 -7.70 0.45 25.59
N SER A 22 -8.46 -0.61 25.27
CA SER A 22 -8.89 -1.03 23.93
C SER A 22 -9.78 0.00 23.25
N ASP A 23 -10.61 0.70 24.01
CA ASP A 23 -11.70 1.51 23.46
C ASP A 23 -11.16 2.79 22.82
N GLY A 24 -10.11 3.37 23.40
CA GLY A 24 -9.39 4.51 22.81
C GLY A 24 -8.68 4.13 21.51
N LEU A 25 -7.99 2.98 21.48
CA LEU A 25 -7.34 2.47 20.27
C LEU A 25 -8.35 2.13 19.18
N LEU A 26 -9.46 1.50 19.54
CA LEU A 26 -10.54 1.15 18.61
C LEU A 26 -11.20 2.42 18.06
N ALA A 27 -11.46 3.43 18.90
CA ALA A 27 -11.97 4.71 18.45
C ALA A 27 -11.01 5.40 17.47
N ILE A 28 -9.71 5.41 17.76
CA ILE A 28 -8.69 5.94 16.85
C ILE A 28 -8.71 5.19 15.52
N LEU A 29 -8.70 3.86 15.52
CA LEU A 29 -8.77 3.03 14.31
C LEU A 29 -10.01 3.36 13.47
N VAL A 30 -11.18 3.45 14.10
CA VAL A 30 -12.44 3.77 13.41
C VAL A 30 -12.38 5.18 12.80
N ILE A 31 -11.82 6.16 13.50
CA ILE A 31 -11.63 7.52 12.97
C ILE A 31 -10.72 7.50 11.74
N PHE A 32 -9.57 6.83 11.80
CA PHE A 32 -8.64 6.74 10.68
C PHE A 32 -9.24 6.01 9.47
N ILE A 33 -9.97 4.92 9.69
CA ILE A 33 -10.69 4.19 8.63
C ILE A 33 -11.75 5.10 7.99
N SER A 34 -12.51 5.83 8.82
CA SER A 34 -13.55 6.74 8.35
C SER A 34 -12.96 7.88 7.52
N LEU A 35 -11.84 8.45 7.97
CA LEU A 35 -11.09 9.48 7.24
C LEU A 35 -10.55 8.95 5.91
N SER A 36 -10.03 7.72 5.90
CA SER A 36 -9.56 7.07 4.69
C SER A 36 -10.69 6.85 3.67
N CYS A 37 -11.85 6.37 4.13
CA CYS A 37 -13.05 6.25 3.30
C CYS A 37 -13.54 7.59 2.75
N TYR A 38 -13.51 8.66 3.56
CA TYR A 38 -13.84 10.01 3.11
C TYR A 38 -12.88 10.49 2.02
N ASN A 39 -11.57 10.34 2.22
CA ASN A 39 -10.55 10.71 1.24
C ASN A 39 -10.74 9.98 -0.10
N VAL A 40 -11.12 8.70 -0.05
CA VAL A 40 -11.42 7.94 -1.28
C VAL A 40 -12.66 8.47 -1.98
N LEU A 41 -13.73 8.75 -1.24
CA LEU A 41 -14.96 9.31 -1.83
C LEU A 41 -14.68 10.68 -2.47
N GLU A 42 -13.94 11.55 -1.79
CA GLU A 42 -13.51 12.83 -2.33
C GLU A 42 -12.67 12.64 -3.60
N LEU A 43 -11.69 11.73 -3.58
CA LEU A 43 -10.86 11.42 -4.72
C LEU A 43 -11.67 10.89 -5.91
N VAL A 44 -12.69 10.05 -5.68
CA VAL A 44 -13.61 9.58 -6.73
C VAL A 44 -14.37 10.73 -7.36
N ILE A 45 -14.95 11.61 -6.53
CA ILE A 45 -15.71 12.76 -7.02
C ILE A 45 -14.80 13.69 -7.83
N LEU A 46 -13.60 13.99 -7.31
CA LEU A 46 -12.61 14.82 -7.99
C LEU A 46 -12.16 14.22 -9.32
N VAL A 47 -11.90 12.90 -9.37
CA VAL A 47 -11.48 12.21 -10.59
C VAL A 47 -12.60 12.21 -11.63
N LEU A 48 -13.84 11.89 -11.24
CA LEU A 48 -14.98 11.92 -12.15
C LEU A 48 -15.31 13.34 -12.64
N SER A 49 -15.08 14.37 -11.81
CA SER A 49 -15.31 15.77 -12.18
C SER A 49 -14.19 16.35 -13.05
N THR A 50 -12.94 15.97 -12.81
CA THR A 50 -11.76 16.52 -13.50
C THR A 50 -11.50 15.86 -14.86
N PHE A 51 -11.78 14.56 -15.01
CA PHE A 51 -11.49 13.83 -16.25
C PHE A 51 -12.65 13.89 -17.24
N ARG A 52 -12.48 14.72 -18.29
CA ARG A 52 -13.43 14.83 -19.40
C ARG A 52 -13.30 13.72 -20.46
N ARG A 53 -12.25 12.87 -20.38
CA ARG A 53 -12.03 11.68 -21.23
C ARG A 53 -11.67 10.47 -20.37
N TRP A 54 -12.48 9.41 -20.50
CA TRP A 54 -12.53 8.24 -19.61
C TRP A 54 -11.60 7.09 -20.05
N GLY A 55 -10.65 7.36 -20.96
CA GLY A 55 -9.92 6.31 -21.69
C GLY A 55 -8.43 6.15 -21.38
N GLY A 56 -7.84 6.99 -20.51
CA GLY A 56 -6.41 6.90 -20.21
C GLY A 56 -6.11 5.85 -19.13
N LEU A 57 -5.04 5.07 -19.29
CA LEU A 57 -4.52 4.17 -18.25
C LEU A 57 -4.38 4.87 -16.89
N TYR A 58 -4.02 6.16 -16.89
CA TYR A 58 -3.97 7.00 -15.68
C TYR A 58 -5.30 7.02 -14.89
N PHE A 59 -6.42 7.19 -15.60
CA PHE A 59 -7.74 7.26 -14.99
C PHE A 59 -8.10 5.92 -14.34
N TRP A 60 -7.89 4.82 -15.05
CA TRP A 60 -8.19 3.48 -14.55
C TRP A 60 -7.28 3.06 -13.40
N SER A 61 -5.97 3.36 -13.46
CA SER A 61 -5.04 3.06 -12.36
C SER A 61 -5.35 3.88 -11.11
N LEU A 62 -5.69 5.17 -11.26
CA LEU A 62 -6.03 6.03 -10.13
C LEU A 62 -7.36 5.63 -9.48
N LEU A 63 -8.38 5.34 -10.29
CA LEU A 63 -9.68 4.89 -9.80
C LEU A 63 -9.58 3.49 -9.16
N ALA A 64 -8.84 2.56 -9.79
CA ALA A 64 -8.65 1.22 -9.24
C ALA A 64 -7.86 1.26 -7.93
N SER A 65 -6.75 2.01 -7.86
CA SER A 65 -5.98 2.14 -6.62
C SER A 65 -6.79 2.74 -5.47
N GLY A 66 -7.57 3.81 -5.75
CA GLY A 66 -8.37 4.48 -4.73
C GLY A 66 -9.60 3.68 -4.32
N VAL A 67 -10.43 3.28 -5.28
CA VAL A 67 -11.72 2.63 -5.02
C VAL A 67 -11.54 1.15 -4.72
N LEU A 68 -10.80 0.43 -5.56
CA LEU A 68 -10.67 -1.03 -5.45
C LEU A 68 -9.56 -1.46 -4.49
N GLY A 69 -8.65 -0.56 -4.07
CA GLY A 69 -7.64 -0.84 -3.05
C GLY A 69 -8.11 -0.47 -1.65
N VAL A 70 -8.46 0.80 -1.45
CA VAL A 70 -8.74 1.33 -0.11
C VAL A 70 -10.10 0.88 0.43
N VAL A 71 -11.14 0.79 -0.41
CA VAL A 71 -12.46 0.36 0.07
C VAL A 71 -12.43 -1.09 0.58
N PRO A 72 -11.90 -2.08 -0.16
CA PRO A 72 -11.80 -3.44 0.36
C PRO A 72 -10.86 -3.56 1.57
N TYR A 73 -9.78 -2.78 1.61
CA TYR A 73 -8.88 -2.76 2.76
C TYR A 73 -9.56 -2.24 4.03
N SER A 74 -10.27 -1.13 3.94
CA SER A 74 -11.07 -0.55 5.03
C SER A 74 -12.19 -1.49 5.48
N VAL A 75 -12.90 -2.13 4.54
CA VAL A 75 -13.94 -3.13 4.83
C VAL A 75 -13.34 -4.38 5.50
N GLY A 76 -12.18 -4.85 5.04
CA GLY A 76 -11.47 -5.98 5.64
C GLY A 76 -11.03 -5.70 7.08
N PHE A 77 -10.54 -4.50 7.36
CA PHE A 77 -10.23 -4.03 8.72
C PHE A 77 -11.47 -4.00 9.60
N LEU A 78 -12.57 -3.41 9.13
CA LEU A 78 -13.82 -3.38 9.88
C LEU A 78 -14.35 -4.79 10.15
N LEU A 79 -14.29 -5.71 9.18
CA LEU A 79 -14.71 -7.10 9.38
C LEU A 79 -13.82 -7.87 10.35
N LYS A 80 -12.50 -7.62 10.36
CA LYS A 80 -11.55 -8.25 11.29
C LYS A 80 -11.78 -7.81 12.74
N PHE A 81 -12.19 -6.55 12.96
CA PHE A 81 -12.35 -5.98 14.31
C PHE A 81 -13.79 -5.97 14.84
N PHE A 82 -14.81 -5.86 13.99
CA PHE A 82 -16.21 -5.76 14.43
C PHE A 82 -17.03 -7.06 14.28
N SER A 83 -16.57 -8.05 13.52
CA SER A 83 -17.38 -9.22 13.20
C SER A 83 -16.74 -10.52 13.71
N HIS A 84 -17.53 -11.36 14.39
CA HIS A 84 -17.17 -12.75 14.73
C HIS A 84 -17.17 -13.69 13.49
N VAL A 85 -17.05 -13.13 12.29
CA VAL A 85 -17.11 -13.88 11.02
C VAL A 85 -15.77 -14.56 10.77
N ASN A 86 -15.83 -15.73 10.12
CA ASN A 86 -14.68 -16.57 9.75
C ASN A 86 -13.43 -15.75 9.41
N SER A 87 -12.44 -15.81 10.30
CA SER A 87 -11.15 -15.09 10.23
C SER A 87 -10.45 -15.20 8.86
N THR A 88 -10.67 -16.30 8.13
CA THR A 88 -10.17 -16.52 6.77
C THR A 88 -10.79 -15.57 5.72
N LEU A 89 -12.08 -15.22 5.83
CA LEU A 89 -12.74 -14.30 4.90
C LEU A 89 -12.22 -12.87 5.07
N SER A 90 -12.07 -12.42 6.32
CA SER A 90 -11.55 -11.08 6.62
C SER A 90 -10.11 -10.92 6.13
N VAL A 91 -9.25 -11.93 6.33
CA VAL A 91 -7.87 -11.94 5.81
C VAL A 91 -7.84 -11.95 4.28
N SER A 92 -8.77 -12.68 3.63
CA SER A 92 -8.85 -12.71 2.16
C SER A 92 -9.18 -11.33 1.57
N ILE A 93 -10.20 -10.67 2.12
CA ILE A 93 -10.60 -9.33 1.67
C ILE A 93 -9.48 -8.31 1.90
N LEU A 94 -8.83 -8.38 3.06
CA LEU A 94 -7.71 -7.50 3.40
C LEU A 94 -6.51 -7.71 2.46
N THR A 95 -6.17 -8.96 2.14
CA THR A 95 -5.10 -9.30 1.20
C THR A 95 -5.38 -8.76 -0.20
N ILE A 96 -6.61 -8.95 -0.69
CA ILE A 96 -7.01 -8.44 -2.02
C ILE A 96 -6.94 -6.91 -2.05
N GLY A 97 -7.48 -6.23 -1.02
CA GLY A 97 -7.42 -4.77 -0.91
C GLY A 97 -5.97 -4.26 -0.89
N TRP A 98 -5.10 -4.91 -0.11
CA TRP A 98 -3.67 -4.60 -0.05
C TRP A 98 -2.98 -4.73 -1.41
N TRP A 99 -3.19 -5.85 -2.11
CA TRP A 99 -2.62 -6.09 -3.44
C TRP A 99 -3.01 -4.98 -4.42
N ILE A 100 -4.31 -4.65 -4.48
CA ILE A 100 -4.82 -3.62 -5.39
C ILE A 100 -4.31 -2.23 -4.99
N MET A 101 -4.19 -1.94 -3.69
CA MET A 101 -3.68 -0.67 -3.20
C MET A 101 -2.21 -0.47 -3.57
N VAL A 102 -1.33 -1.39 -3.18
CA VAL A 102 0.12 -1.27 -3.40
C VAL A 102 0.47 -1.31 -4.88
N THR A 103 -0.13 -2.26 -5.62
CA THR A 103 0.04 -2.35 -7.06
C THR A 103 -0.50 -1.09 -7.75
N GLY A 104 -1.68 -0.62 -7.32
CA GLY A 104 -2.32 0.58 -7.83
C GLY A 104 -1.45 1.84 -7.70
N GLN A 105 -0.84 2.06 -6.53
CA GLN A 105 0.07 3.19 -6.31
C GLN A 105 1.26 3.17 -7.26
N SER A 106 1.87 1.99 -7.43
CA SER A 106 2.98 1.79 -8.37
C SER A 106 2.57 2.08 -9.82
N PHE A 107 1.36 1.67 -10.23
CA PHE A 107 0.82 1.99 -11.55
C PHE A 107 0.47 3.47 -11.72
N VAL A 108 0.06 4.18 -10.66
CA VAL A 108 -0.16 5.63 -10.70
C VAL A 108 1.18 6.34 -10.95
N LEU A 109 2.25 5.96 -10.26
CA LEU A 109 3.59 6.50 -10.49
C LEU A 109 4.09 6.21 -11.91
N TYR A 110 3.92 4.97 -12.37
CA TYR A 110 4.21 4.57 -13.75
C TYR A 110 3.43 5.39 -14.78
N SER A 111 2.13 5.61 -14.55
CA SER A 111 1.32 6.39 -15.49
C SER A 111 1.71 7.87 -15.52
N ARG A 112 2.19 8.43 -14.40
CA ARG A 112 2.78 9.78 -14.38
C ARG A 112 4.10 9.82 -15.14
N LEU A 113 4.94 8.80 -14.98
CA LEU A 113 6.18 8.65 -15.72
C LEU A 113 5.94 8.54 -17.23
N HIS A 114 4.95 7.76 -17.68
CA HIS A 114 4.57 7.64 -19.09
C HIS A 114 4.18 8.99 -19.73
N LEU A 115 3.64 9.94 -18.95
CA LEU A 115 3.28 11.27 -19.48
C LEU A 115 4.49 12.18 -19.69
N VAL A 116 5.60 11.92 -19.00
CA VAL A 116 6.82 12.75 -19.06
C VAL A 116 7.92 12.10 -19.89
N LEU A 117 8.02 10.77 -19.83
CA LEU A 117 9.03 9.98 -20.50
C LEU A 117 8.59 9.62 -21.91
N ARG A 118 9.33 10.10 -22.91
CA ARG A 118 9.10 9.75 -24.33
C ARG A 118 9.74 8.42 -24.74
N ASP A 119 10.70 7.92 -23.97
CA ASP A 119 11.39 6.66 -24.28
C ASP A 119 10.60 5.45 -23.76
N GLU A 120 9.95 4.76 -24.68
CA GLU A 120 9.14 3.57 -24.39
C GLU A 120 9.98 2.41 -23.83
N ARG A 121 11.28 2.31 -24.13
CA ARG A 121 12.09 1.16 -23.67
C ARG A 121 12.28 1.19 -22.16
N VAL A 122 12.57 2.37 -21.62
CA VAL A 122 12.73 2.55 -20.18
C VAL A 122 11.40 2.33 -19.48
N LEU A 123 10.30 2.81 -20.08
CA LEU A 123 8.97 2.60 -19.54
C LEU A 123 8.63 1.10 -19.43
N HIS A 124 8.86 0.31 -20.48
CA HIS A 124 8.64 -1.14 -20.43
C HIS A 124 9.50 -1.82 -19.35
N ARG A 125 10.74 -1.38 -19.13
CA ARG A 125 11.59 -1.91 -18.03
C ARG A 125 10.99 -1.64 -16.65
N VAL A 126 10.43 -0.45 -16.44
CA VAL A 126 9.74 -0.13 -15.18
C VAL A 126 8.49 -1.00 -15.02
N LEU A 127 7.72 -1.22 -16.09
CA LEU A 127 6.56 -2.11 -16.06
C LEU A 127 6.96 -3.54 -15.69
N TYR A 128 8.03 -4.08 -16.30
CA TYR A 128 8.54 -5.40 -15.97
C TYR A 128 9.00 -5.50 -14.52
N MET A 129 9.62 -4.45 -13.97
CA MET A 129 10.00 -4.37 -12.56
C MET A 129 8.76 -4.44 -11.64
N ILE A 130 7.72 -3.66 -11.94
CA ILE A 130 6.45 -3.67 -11.17
C ILE A 130 5.83 -5.06 -11.19
N ILE A 131 5.73 -5.68 -12.38
CA ILE A 131 5.14 -7.01 -12.55
C ILE A 131 5.95 -8.06 -11.80
N ALA A 132 7.28 -8.03 -11.89
CA ALA A 132 8.15 -8.96 -11.18
C ALA A 132 7.95 -8.84 -9.65
N ASN A 133 7.91 -7.62 -9.11
CA ASN A 133 7.71 -7.41 -7.68
C ASN A 133 6.34 -7.92 -7.19
N ILE A 134 5.29 -7.86 -8.01
CA ILE A 134 4.01 -8.50 -7.67
C ILE A 134 4.21 -10.01 -7.43
N PHE A 135 4.90 -10.70 -8.33
CA PHE A 135 5.10 -12.15 -8.17
C PHE A 135 6.07 -12.49 -7.03
N PHE A 136 7.17 -11.74 -6.89
CA PHE A 136 8.21 -12.04 -5.90
C PHE A 136 7.87 -11.58 -4.49
N LEU A 137 7.09 -10.51 -4.33
CA LEU A 137 6.77 -9.95 -3.02
C LEU A 137 5.35 -10.29 -2.58
N HIS A 138 4.34 -10.12 -3.44
CA HIS A 138 2.96 -10.35 -2.99
C HIS A 138 2.62 -11.84 -2.81
N VAL A 139 3.12 -12.74 -3.67
CA VAL A 139 2.78 -14.17 -3.59
C VAL A 139 3.33 -14.81 -2.32
N PRO A 140 4.62 -14.68 -1.96
CA PRO A 140 5.15 -15.30 -0.75
C PRO A 140 4.52 -14.75 0.52
N THR A 141 4.29 -13.43 0.59
CA THR A 141 3.62 -12.80 1.74
C THR A 141 2.21 -13.35 1.90
N THR A 142 1.41 -13.44 0.84
CA THR A 142 0.06 -14.00 0.92
C THR A 142 0.08 -15.44 1.43
N VAL A 143 0.99 -16.29 0.93
CA VAL A 143 1.11 -17.67 1.40
C VAL A 143 1.43 -17.73 2.89
N LEU A 144 2.34 -16.87 3.37
CA LEU A 144 2.70 -16.79 4.79
C LEU A 144 1.55 -16.23 5.65
N THR A 145 0.80 -15.23 5.16
CA THR A 145 -0.37 -14.66 5.84
C THR A 145 -1.49 -15.70 6.01
N TYR A 146 -1.79 -16.48 4.97
CA TYR A 146 -2.78 -17.56 5.09
C TYR A 146 -2.27 -18.69 6.00
N GLY A 147 -0.99 -19.05 5.90
CA GLY A 147 -0.36 -20.04 6.76
C GLY A 147 -0.46 -19.69 8.26
N SER A 148 -0.17 -18.44 8.61
CA SER A 148 -0.24 -17.95 10.01
C SER A 148 -1.67 -17.85 10.55
N ASN A 149 -2.68 -17.66 9.69
CA ASN A 149 -4.09 -17.50 10.09
C ASN A 149 -4.90 -18.81 10.09
N VAL A 150 -4.55 -19.80 9.26
CA VAL A 150 -5.26 -21.09 9.17
C VAL A 150 -4.80 -22.07 10.26
N ILE A 151 -3.53 -22.01 10.66
CA ILE A 151 -2.96 -22.89 11.70
C ILE A 151 -3.25 -22.28 13.09
N LYS A 152 -4.49 -22.46 13.57
CA LYS A 152 -4.92 -21.92 14.88
C LYS A 152 -4.70 -22.84 16.07
N ASN A 153 -4.60 -24.15 15.83
CA ASN A 153 -4.73 -25.15 16.89
C ASN A 153 -3.40 -25.61 17.50
N ASP A 154 -2.26 -25.26 16.91
CA ASP A 154 -0.95 -25.73 17.37
C ASP A 154 0.08 -24.61 17.38
N LYS A 155 0.45 -24.13 18.59
CA LYS A 155 1.35 -22.98 18.77
C LYS A 155 2.77 -23.27 18.26
N GLU A 156 3.24 -24.50 18.40
CA GLU A 156 4.57 -24.92 17.95
C GLU A 156 4.68 -24.91 16.42
N VAL A 157 3.61 -25.32 15.73
CA VAL A 157 3.56 -25.29 14.26
C VAL A 157 3.36 -23.87 13.74
N ARG A 158 2.64 -22.99 14.47
CA ARG A 158 2.37 -21.60 14.05
C ARG A 158 3.58 -20.67 14.18
N SER A 159 4.43 -20.85 15.19
CA SER A 159 5.59 -20.01 15.47
C SER A 159 6.50 -19.75 14.25
N PRO A 160 6.94 -20.76 13.48
CA PRO A 160 7.79 -20.52 12.30
C PRO A 160 7.08 -19.78 11.15
N TRP A 161 5.75 -19.88 11.04
CA TRP A 161 4.99 -19.13 10.01
C TRP A 161 4.84 -17.66 10.35
N VAL A 162 4.69 -17.34 11.64
CA VAL A 162 4.61 -15.94 12.11
C VAL A 162 5.97 -15.26 11.97
N GLU A 163 7.06 -15.95 12.33
CA GLU A 163 8.41 -15.43 12.14
C GLU A 163 8.73 -15.22 10.66
N GLY A 164 8.37 -16.19 9.81
CA GLY A 164 8.49 -16.06 8.35
C GLY A 164 7.67 -14.89 7.79
N TYR A 165 6.45 -14.68 8.28
CA TYR A 165 5.61 -13.54 7.90
C TYR A 165 6.27 -12.20 8.27
N ASN A 166 6.77 -12.04 9.51
CA ASN A 166 7.41 -10.78 9.94
C ASN A 166 8.66 -10.44 9.11
N ILE A 167 9.47 -11.44 8.76
CA ILE A 167 10.64 -11.23 7.89
C ILE A 167 10.20 -10.86 6.48
N MET A 168 9.23 -11.59 5.93
CA MET A 168 8.73 -11.33 4.58
C MET A 168 8.03 -9.98 4.47
N GLU A 169 7.31 -9.54 5.51
CA GLU A 169 6.67 -8.23 5.57
C GLU A 169 7.71 -7.11 5.47
N LYS A 170 8.81 -7.19 6.23
CA LYS A 170 9.94 -6.24 6.14
C LYS A 170 10.58 -6.24 4.75
N ILE A 171 10.79 -7.42 4.16
CA ILE A 171 11.33 -7.55 2.79
C ILE A 171 10.37 -6.94 1.77
N GLN A 172 9.08 -7.23 1.87
CA GLN A 172 8.03 -6.73 1.00
C GLN A 172 7.98 -5.20 1.04
N MET A 173 7.89 -4.61 2.24
CA MET A 173 7.86 -3.16 2.43
C MET A 173 9.10 -2.51 1.83
N THR A 174 10.28 -3.06 2.11
CA THR A 174 11.55 -2.57 1.55
C THR A 174 11.57 -2.64 0.03
N GLY A 175 11.11 -3.75 -0.55
CA GLY A 175 11.07 -3.96 -1.99
C GLY A 175 10.16 -2.96 -2.71
N PHE A 176 8.97 -2.68 -2.16
CA PHE A 176 8.07 -1.66 -2.70
C PHE A 176 8.64 -0.25 -2.59
N THR A 177 9.21 0.11 -1.44
CA THR A 177 9.87 1.42 -1.27
C THR A 177 11.03 1.61 -2.25
N ILE A 178 11.86 0.58 -2.46
CA ILE A 178 12.94 0.65 -3.47
C ILE A 178 12.38 0.88 -4.87
N GLN A 179 11.32 0.16 -5.24
CA GLN A 179 10.64 0.35 -6.53
C GLN A 179 10.12 1.78 -6.69
N GLU A 180 9.47 2.33 -5.67
CA GLU A 180 8.91 3.68 -5.72
C GLU A 180 10.01 4.75 -5.81
N VAL A 181 11.11 4.58 -5.06
CA VAL A 181 12.30 5.43 -5.17
C VAL A 181 12.88 5.38 -6.58
N ILE A 182 13.01 4.20 -7.19
CA ILE A 182 13.52 4.06 -8.57
C ILE A 182 12.62 4.81 -9.57
N ILE A 183 11.30 4.62 -9.49
CA ILE A 183 10.33 5.29 -10.38
C ILE A 183 10.39 6.80 -10.17
N SER A 184 10.46 7.24 -8.91
CA SER A 184 10.53 8.65 -8.53
C SER A 184 11.80 9.33 -9.04
N VAL A 185 12.97 8.72 -8.84
CA VAL A 185 14.25 9.25 -9.34
C VAL A 185 14.22 9.36 -10.86
N LEU A 186 13.73 8.34 -11.56
CA LEU A 186 13.61 8.36 -13.00
C LEU A 186 12.65 9.47 -13.47
N TYR A 187 11.53 9.65 -12.77
CA TYR A 187 10.57 10.72 -13.03
C TYR A 187 11.16 12.11 -12.87
N VAL A 188 11.89 12.36 -11.77
CA VAL A 188 12.56 13.64 -11.50
C VAL A 188 13.62 13.92 -12.57
N TRP A 189 14.43 12.92 -12.90
CA TRP A 189 15.50 13.08 -13.89
C TRP A 189 14.96 13.47 -15.27
N GLU A 190 13.93 12.78 -15.76
CA GLU A 190 13.34 13.11 -17.06
C GLU A 190 12.58 14.44 -17.01
N THR A 191 11.93 14.75 -15.89
CA THR A 191 11.27 16.05 -15.70
C THR A 191 12.28 17.20 -15.80
N VAL A 192 13.43 17.10 -15.14
CA VAL A 192 14.50 18.11 -15.21
C VAL A 192 15.01 18.27 -16.65
N LYS A 193 15.24 17.16 -17.36
CA LYS A 193 15.64 17.17 -18.76
C LYS A 193 14.61 17.87 -19.66
N MET A 194 13.32 17.60 -19.46
CA MET A 194 12.23 18.22 -20.23
C MET A 194 12.08 19.72 -19.93
N LEU A 195 12.36 20.14 -18.69
CA LEU A 195 12.42 21.57 -18.32
C LEU A 195 13.60 22.29 -19.00
N GLN A 196 14.76 21.65 -19.10
CA GLN A 196 15.93 22.20 -19.77
C GLN A 196 15.73 22.35 -21.29
N LEU A 197 14.94 21.48 -21.92
CA LEU A 197 14.65 21.49 -23.36
C LEU A 197 13.58 22.52 -23.80
N GLY A 198 13.17 23.44 -22.91
CA GLY A 198 12.36 24.60 -23.30
C GLY A 198 10.84 24.37 -23.31
N SER A 199 10.32 23.48 -22.46
CA SER A 199 8.86 23.35 -22.23
C SER A 199 8.22 24.70 -21.84
N SER A 200 7.00 24.96 -22.30
CA SER A 200 6.23 26.18 -21.97
C SER A 200 6.12 26.40 -20.45
N ARG A 201 6.19 27.66 -20.00
CA ARG A 201 6.21 28.04 -18.56
C ARG A 201 5.03 27.47 -17.75
N GLU A 202 3.88 27.30 -18.37
CA GLU A 202 2.68 26.73 -17.76
C GLU A 202 2.83 25.21 -17.50
N ASN A 203 3.29 24.46 -18.50
CA ASN A 203 3.60 23.03 -18.35
C ASN A 203 4.71 22.79 -17.32
N GLN A 204 5.69 23.70 -17.24
CA GLN A 204 6.75 23.62 -16.23
C GLN A 204 6.25 23.78 -14.80
N ARG A 205 5.15 24.51 -14.55
CA ARG A 205 4.56 24.63 -13.20
C ARG A 205 3.82 23.35 -12.83
N ILE A 206 3.00 22.83 -13.75
CA ILE A 206 2.24 21.59 -13.56
C ILE A 206 3.20 20.42 -13.31
N MET A 207 4.24 20.26 -14.14
CA MET A 207 5.25 19.22 -13.93
C MET A 207 5.97 19.33 -12.59
N ARG A 208 6.30 20.56 -12.14
CA ARG A 208 6.95 20.76 -10.83
C ARG A 208 6.04 20.38 -9.67
N GLN A 209 4.75 20.68 -9.78
CA GLN A 209 3.76 20.25 -8.80
C GLN A 209 3.65 18.72 -8.76
N LEU A 210 3.61 18.05 -9.92
CA LEU A 210 3.60 16.59 -9.97
C LEU A 210 4.88 15.97 -9.37
N VAL A 211 6.05 16.57 -9.62
CA VAL A 211 7.32 16.17 -8.97
C VAL A 211 7.23 16.33 -7.46
N GLY A 212 6.77 17.48 -6.98
CA GLY A 212 6.63 17.74 -5.54
C GLY A 212 5.74 16.69 -4.86
N ILE A 213 4.58 16.38 -5.44
CA ILE A 213 3.66 15.36 -4.91
C ILE A 213 4.32 13.98 -4.91
N ASN A 214 5.04 13.61 -5.97
CA ASN A 214 5.72 12.31 -6.07
C ASN A 214 6.82 12.16 -4.99
N VAL A 215 7.63 13.19 -4.77
CA VAL A 215 8.66 13.19 -3.72
C VAL A 215 8.04 13.08 -2.33
N VAL A 216 6.95 13.78 -2.07
CA VAL A 216 6.24 13.70 -0.78
C VAL A 216 5.71 12.28 -0.53
N ILE A 217 5.16 11.61 -1.55
CA ILE A 217 4.71 10.21 -1.44
C ILE A 217 5.87 9.31 -1.01
N VAL A 218 6.99 9.35 -1.72
CA VAL A 218 8.18 8.53 -1.40
C VAL A 218 8.71 8.80 0.01
N LEU A 219 8.68 10.06 0.47
CA LEU A 219 9.09 10.39 1.83
C LEU A 219 8.14 9.79 2.88
N MET A 220 6.83 9.76 2.60
CA MET A 220 5.87 9.08 3.48
C MET A 220 6.11 7.57 3.50
N ASP A 221 6.39 6.95 2.35
CA ASP A 221 6.66 5.51 2.28
C ASP A 221 7.96 5.15 3.02
N LEU A 222 9.00 5.99 2.93
CA LEU A 222 10.22 5.83 3.72
C LEU A 222 9.99 5.99 5.22
N ALA A 223 9.08 6.89 5.63
CA ALA A 223 8.72 7.04 7.03
C ALA A 223 7.97 5.80 7.55
N LEU A 224 7.06 5.24 6.75
CA LEU A 224 6.37 3.98 7.07
C LEU A 224 7.37 2.82 7.16
N LEU A 225 8.33 2.72 6.23
CA LEU A 225 9.39 1.73 6.29
C LEU A 225 10.23 1.89 7.56
N GLY A 226 10.63 3.13 7.90
CA GLY A 226 11.39 3.42 9.11
C GLY A 226 10.65 3.03 10.38
N LEU A 227 9.32 3.23 10.42
CA LEU A 227 8.47 2.80 11.53
C LEU A 227 8.41 1.28 11.65
N GLU A 228 8.26 0.57 10.53
CA GLU A 228 8.23 -0.90 10.46
C GLU A 228 9.54 -1.56 10.94
N TYR A 229 10.68 -0.91 10.69
CA TYR A 229 11.96 -1.39 11.23
C TYR A 229 12.19 -1.00 12.69
N ALA A 230 11.49 0.03 13.19
CA ALA A 230 11.56 0.45 14.59
C ALA A 230 10.63 -0.37 15.51
N SER A 231 9.61 -1.03 14.95
CA SER A 231 8.78 -2.04 15.61
C SER A 231 9.40 -3.45 15.57
#